data_AF-A0A374CL09-F1
#
_entry.id   AF-A0A374CL09-F1
#
_cell.length_a   1.000
_cell.length_b   1.000
_cell.length_c   1.000
_cell.angle_alpha   90.00
_cell.angle_beta   90.00
_cell.angle_gamma   90.00
#
_symmetry.space_group_name_H-M   'P 1'
#
loop_
_entity.id
_entity.type
_entity.pdbx_description
1 polymer ?
#
loop_
_entity_poly.entity_id
_entity_poly.type
_entity_poly.pdbx_seq_one_letter_code
_entity_poly.pdbx_strand_id
1 'polypeptide(L)'
;MKTNKIMDSIRKTTPENTNKQVDFGVAIANRVYDLLKERNMTQRDFAKALNKTETEVSRWLSGTHNLTLSSIAKMATVLGDDIITTTHTLRPYKIPDVEQYATSVAEEINT
;
A
#
# COMPACT_ATOMS: atom_id res chain seq x y z
N MET A 1 -6.74 12.31 24.10
CA MET A 1 -5.69 13.00 23.33
C MET A 1 -6.25 14.33 22.84
N LYS A 2 -5.54 15.45 23.00
CA LYS A 2 -6.02 16.77 22.59
C LYS A 2 -6.00 16.86 21.06
N THR A 3 -7.17 16.90 20.43
CA THR A 3 -7.35 17.13 18.99
C THR A 3 -6.91 18.57 18.67
N ASN A 4 -5.74 18.69 18.05
CA ASN A 4 -5.19 19.98 17.68
C ASN A 4 -5.92 20.47 16.41
N LYS A 5 -6.69 21.56 16.50
CA LYS A 5 -7.54 22.14 15.43
C LYS A 5 -6.79 22.33 14.10
N ILE A 6 -5.46 22.46 14.15
CA ILE A 6 -4.59 22.58 12.99
C ILE A 6 -4.57 21.28 12.17
N MET A 7 -4.58 20.12 12.81
CA MET A 7 -4.56 18.80 12.17
C MET A 7 -5.86 18.52 11.41
N ASP A 8 -7.01 18.92 11.98
CA ASP A 8 -8.33 18.79 11.34
C ASP A 8 -8.50 19.74 10.16
N SER A 9 -7.86 20.92 10.22
CA SER A 9 -7.89 21.91 9.13
C SER A 9 -7.09 21.44 7.91
N ILE A 10 -5.93 20.80 8.12
CA ILE A 10 -5.10 20.24 7.05
C ILE A 10 -5.82 19.06 6.38
N ARG A 11 -6.50 18.22 7.16
CA ARG A 11 -7.30 17.09 6.64
C ARG A 11 -8.43 17.53 5.71
N LYS A 12 -9.03 18.70 5.93
CA LYS A 12 -10.11 19.25 5.09
C LYS A 12 -9.64 19.82 3.74
N THR A 13 -8.38 20.26 3.65
CA THR A 13 -7.81 20.87 2.44
C THR A 13 -7.03 19.87 1.59
N THR A 14 -6.69 18.72 2.18
CA THR A 14 -5.98 17.63 1.50
C THR A 14 -6.97 16.83 0.65
N PRO A 15 -6.65 16.55 -0.63
CA PRO A 15 -7.52 15.72 -1.49
C PRO A 15 -7.84 14.38 -0.81
N GLU A 16 -9.10 13.92 -0.91
CA GLU A 16 -9.54 12.66 -0.30
C GLU A 16 -8.66 11.47 -0.71
N ASN A 17 -8.17 11.49 -1.95
CA ASN A 17 -7.25 10.49 -2.50
C ASN A 17 -5.94 10.41 -1.71
N THR A 18 -5.37 11.55 -1.29
CA THR A 18 -4.11 11.59 -0.53
C THR A 18 -4.33 11.06 0.89
N ASN A 19 -5.46 11.39 1.52
CA ASN A 19 -5.81 10.82 2.82
C ASN A 19 -5.95 9.29 2.73
N LYS A 20 -6.64 8.78 1.70
CA LYS A 20 -6.76 7.33 1.46
C LYS A 20 -5.43 6.64 1.21
N GLN A 21 -4.51 7.28 0.48
CA GLN A 21 -3.17 6.73 0.26
C GLN A 21 -2.40 6.56 1.57
N VAL A 22 -2.46 7.56 2.46
CA VAL A 22 -1.82 7.47 3.77
C VAL A 22 -2.49 6.39 4.63
N ASP A 23 -3.83 6.31 4.63
CA ASP A 23 -4.56 5.26 5.35
C ASP A 23 -4.11 3.86 4.90
N PHE A 24 -3.98 3.64 3.58
CA PHE A 24 -3.46 2.38 3.04
C PHE A 24 -2.00 2.12 3.44
N GLY A 25 -1.15 3.15 3.35
CA GLY A 25 0.25 3.03 3.77
C GLY A 25 0.38 2.61 5.23
N VAL A 26 -0.39 3.23 6.12
CA VAL A 26 -0.42 2.89 7.55
C VAL A 26 -0.97 1.49 7.79
N ALA A 27 -2.04 1.09 7.11
CA ALA A 27 -2.61 -0.26 7.23
C ALA A 27 -1.61 -1.34 6.81
N ILE A 28 -0.91 -1.13 5.69
CA ILE A 28 0.15 -2.00 5.18
C ILE A 28 1.30 -2.09 6.19
N ALA A 29 1.76 -0.95 6.72
CA ALA A 29 2.84 -0.91 7.70
C ALA A 29 2.48 -1.70 8.96
N ASN A 30 1.28 -1.51 9.50
CA ASN A 30 0.79 -2.25 10.66
C ASN A 30 0.76 -3.75 10.40
N ARG A 31 0.24 -4.19 9.25
CA ARG A 31 0.22 -5.62 8.88
C ARG A 31 1.64 -6.19 8.81
N VAL A 32 2.60 -5.44 8.27
CA VAL A 32 4.01 -5.87 8.25
C VAL A 32 4.57 -5.97 9.69
N TYR A 33 4.28 -5.01 10.57
CA TYR A 33 4.71 -5.07 11.96
C TYR A 33 4.15 -6.30 12.71
N ASP A 34 2.88 -6.65 12.47
CA ASP A 34 2.26 -7.84 13.04
C ASP A 34 2.98 -9.11 12.57
N LEU A 35 3.23 -9.23 11.26
CA LEU A 35 3.97 -10.36 10.68
C LEU A 35 5.40 -10.47 11.20
N LEU A 36 6.10 -9.35 11.38
CA LEU A 36 7.44 -9.34 11.97
C LEU A 36 7.41 -9.87 13.40
N LYS A 37 6.41 -9.46 14.19
CA LYS A 37 6.24 -9.92 15.58
C LYS A 37 5.91 -11.41 15.65
N GLU A 38 5.00 -11.90 14.79
CA GLU A 38 4.66 -13.33 14.69
C GLU A 38 5.86 -14.20 14.35
N ARG A 39 6.80 -13.66 13.56
CA ARG A 39 8.02 -14.35 13.12
C ARG A 39 9.24 -14.11 14.02
N ASN A 40 9.09 -13.36 15.12
CA ASN A 40 10.21 -12.92 15.97
C ASN A 40 11.35 -12.26 15.16
N MET A 41 11.01 -11.54 14.09
CA MET A 41 11.97 -10.84 13.24
C MET A 41 12.09 -9.38 13.66
N THR A 42 13.32 -8.87 13.74
CA THR A 42 13.54 -7.45 13.90
C THR A 42 13.43 -6.73 12.55
N GLN A 43 13.22 -5.41 12.58
CA GLN A 43 13.24 -4.59 11.35
C GLN A 43 14.60 -4.69 10.62
N ARG A 44 15.69 -4.89 11.36
CA ARG A 44 17.03 -5.14 10.82
C ARG A 44 17.10 -6.46 10.05
N ASP A 45 16.56 -7.53 10.63
CA ASP A 45 16.57 -8.84 9.98
C ASP A 45 15.68 -8.84 8.74
N PHE A 46 14.55 -8.12 8.80
CA PHE A 46 13.69 -7.91 7.65
C PHE A 46 14.37 -7.11 6.53
N ALA A 47 15.08 -6.03 6.86
CA ALA A 47 15.85 -5.26 5.89
C ALA A 47 16.94 -6.12 5.21
N LYS A 48 17.65 -6.94 5.99
CA LYS A 48 18.61 -7.91 5.45
C LYS A 48 17.95 -8.92 4.51
N ALA A 49 16.81 -9.48 4.90
CA ALA A 49 16.08 -10.45 4.08
C ALA A 49 15.55 -9.85 2.77
N LEU A 50 15.21 -8.56 2.77
CA LEU A 50 14.83 -7.81 1.57
C LEU A 50 16.02 -7.34 0.71
N ASN A 51 17.25 -7.53 1.17
CA ASN A 51 18.46 -6.94 0.60
C ASN A 51 18.34 -5.41 0.46
N LYS A 52 17.86 -4.76 1.53
CA LYS A 52 17.58 -3.32 1.61
C LYS A 52 18.15 -2.71 2.89
N THR A 53 18.25 -1.39 2.90
CA THR A 53 18.72 -0.66 4.10
C THR A 53 17.62 -0.54 5.14
N GLU A 54 17.99 -0.54 6.43
CA GLU A 54 17.04 -0.29 7.53
C GLU A 54 16.31 1.04 7.35
N THR A 55 16.98 2.06 6.81
CA THR A 55 16.41 3.37 6.51
C THR A 55 15.32 3.30 5.43
N GLU A 56 15.53 2.55 4.35
CA GLU A 56 14.49 2.34 3.33
C GLU A 56 13.27 1.62 3.91
N VAL A 57 13.50 0.55 4.67
CA VAL A 57 12.40 -0.20 5.31
C VAL A 57 11.66 0.66 6.32
N SER A 58 12.37 1.48 7.11
CA SER A 58 11.75 2.43 8.04
C SER A 58 10.87 3.46 7.33
N ARG A 59 11.31 3.96 6.17
CA ARG A 59 10.49 4.85 5.32
C ARG A 59 9.28 4.14 4.73
N TRP A 60 9.41 2.87 4.36
CA TRP A 60 8.27 2.09 3.88
C TRP A 60 7.22 1.88 4.98
N LEU A 61 7.67 1.64 6.21
CA LEU A 61 6.78 1.41 7.35
C LEU A 61 6.30 2.69 8.04
N SER A 62 6.69 3.89 7.56
CA SER A 62 6.17 5.15 8.10
C SER A 62 4.73 5.44 7.68
N GLY A 63 4.22 4.74 6.66
CA GLY A 63 2.87 4.94 6.09
C GLY A 63 2.72 6.22 5.25
N THR A 64 3.77 7.02 5.13
CA THR A 64 3.77 8.28 4.35
C THR A 64 4.50 8.17 3.02
N HIS A 65 5.25 7.09 2.80
CA HIS A 65 5.91 6.82 1.53
C HIS A 65 4.98 6.07 0.59
N ASN A 66 4.96 6.47 -0.69
CA ASN A 66 4.29 5.70 -1.72
C ASN A 66 4.97 4.34 -1.92
N LEU A 67 4.25 3.25 -1.64
CA LEU A 67 4.72 1.88 -1.85
C LEU A 67 4.24 1.37 -3.20
N THR A 68 5.14 0.76 -3.97
CA THR A 68 4.75 0.07 -5.19
C THR A 68 4.20 -1.32 -4.88
N LEU A 69 3.33 -1.84 -5.74
CA LEU A 69 2.85 -3.22 -5.63
C LEU A 69 4.01 -4.22 -5.62
N SER A 70 5.08 -3.97 -6.40
CA SER A 70 6.29 -4.79 -6.42
C SER A 70 6.99 -4.82 -5.05
N SER A 71 7.08 -3.68 -4.37
CA SER A 71 7.65 -3.60 -3.02
C SER A 71 6.82 -4.44 -2.04
N ILE A 72 5.49 -4.33 -2.10
CA ILE A 72 4.58 -5.07 -1.23
C ILE A 72 4.67 -6.57 -1.49
N ALA A 73 4.70 -6.99 -2.76
CA ALA A 73 4.86 -8.40 -3.13
C ALA A 73 6.19 -8.98 -2.62
N LYS A 74 7.29 -8.22 -2.68
CA LYS A 74 8.59 -8.64 -2.12
C LYS A 74 8.52 -8.82 -0.61
N MET A 75 7.88 -7.88 0.10
CA MET A 75 7.66 -7.98 1.53
C MET A 75 6.84 -9.22 1.88
N ALA A 76 5.72 -9.45 1.18
CA ALA A 76 4.86 -10.63 1.38
C ALA A 76 5.63 -11.94 1.12
N THR A 77 6.46 -11.97 0.09
CA THR A 77 7.31 -13.14 -0.24
C THR A 77 8.31 -13.44 0.89
N VAL A 78 9.01 -12.41 1.39
CA VAL A 78 9.99 -12.57 2.48
C VAL A 78 9.30 -12.97 3.79
N LEU A 79 8.13 -12.39 4.06
CA LEU A 79 7.32 -12.71 5.24
C LEU A 79 6.51 -13.99 5.03
N GLY A 80 6.47 -14.59 3.85
CA GLY A 80 5.69 -15.81 3.58
C GLY A 80 4.22 -15.74 3.95
N ASP A 81 3.61 -14.54 3.90
CA ASP A 81 2.19 -14.31 4.17
C ASP A 81 1.72 -13.07 3.39
N ASP A 82 0.44 -13.03 3.06
CA ASP A 82 -0.17 -11.94 2.32
C ASP A 82 -0.29 -10.68 3.21
N ILE A 83 0.17 -9.56 2.65
CA ILE A 83 0.08 -8.23 3.29
C ILE A 83 -1.23 -7.53 2.90
N ILE A 84 -1.69 -7.73 1.66
CA ILE A 84 -2.93 -7.15 1.16
C ILE A 84 -3.89 -8.29 0.86
N THR A 85 -5.06 -8.24 1.50
CA THR A 85 -6.19 -9.12 1.20
C THR A 85 -7.34 -8.28 0.65
N THR A 86 -7.99 -8.79 -0.39
CA THR A 86 -9.21 -8.17 -0.93
C THR A 86 -10.42 -8.82 -0.29
N THR A 87 -11.50 -8.05 -0.12
CA THR A 87 -12.77 -8.63 0.31
C THR A 87 -13.29 -9.55 -0.79
N HIS A 88 -13.71 -10.77 -0.43
CA HIS A 88 -14.41 -11.65 -1.36
C HIS A 88 -15.79 -11.05 -1.65
N THR A 89 -15.89 -10.25 -2.71
CA THR A 89 -17.19 -9.79 -3.20
C THR A 89 -17.77 -10.88 -4.11
N LEU A 90 -19.01 -11.30 -3.85
CA LEU A 90 -19.78 -12.14 -4.78
C LEU A 90 -20.05 -11.45 -6.13
N ARG A 91 -19.71 -10.15 -6.23
CA ARG A 91 -19.71 -9.44 -7.50
C ARG A 91 -18.43 -9.81 -8.25
N PRO A 92 -18.53 -10.50 -9.40
CA PRO A 92 -17.36 -10.73 -10.23
C PRO A 92 -16.72 -9.38 -10.57
N TYR A 93 -15.39 -9.32 -10.51
CA TYR A 93 -14.65 -8.16 -11.01
C TYR A 93 -15.12 -7.95 -12.46
N LYS A 94 -15.68 -6.77 -12.75
CA LYS A 94 -16.05 -6.43 -14.12
C LYS A 94 -14.76 -6.28 -14.90
N ILE A 95 -14.32 -7.37 -15.53
CA ILE A 95 -13.29 -7.31 -16.56
C ILE A 95 -13.92 -6.44 -17.66
N PRO A 96 -13.35 -5.25 -17.96
CA PRO A 96 -13.79 -4.48 -19.11
C PRO A 96 -13.75 -5.41 -20.33
N ASP A 97 -14.80 -5.42 -21.14
CA ASP A 97 -14.79 -6.20 -22.36
C ASP A 97 -13.52 -5.85 -23.14
N VAL A 98 -12.68 -6.86 -23.42
CA VAL A 98 -11.33 -6.67 -23.92
C VAL A 98 -11.36 -5.91 -25.25
N GLU A 99 -12.41 -6.11 -26.04
CA GLU A 99 -12.68 -5.34 -27.26
C GLU A 99 -13.02 -3.88 -26.96
N GLN A 100 -13.93 -3.59 -26.00
CA GLN A 100 -14.30 -2.21 -25.67
C GLN A 100 -13.14 -1.41 -25.10
N TYR A 101 -12.30 -2.03 -24.26
CA TYR A 101 -11.10 -1.37 -23.73
C TYR A 101 -10.05 -1.12 -24.83
N ALA A 102 -9.84 -2.09 -25.73
CA ALA A 102 -8.94 -1.90 -26.86
C ALA A 102 -9.43 -0.78 -27.80
N THR A 103 -10.74 -0.69 -28.06
CA THR A 103 -11.34 0.37 -28.87
C THR A 103 -11.21 1.73 -28.19
N SER A 104 -11.51 1.85 -26.89
CA SER A 104 -11.40 3.14 -26.17
C SER A 104 -9.96 3.64 -26.08
N VAL A 105 -8.99 2.73 -25.84
CA VAL A 105 -7.58 3.09 -25.83
C VAL A 105 -7.13 3.52 -27.23
N ALA A 106 -7.54 2.81 -28.29
CA ALA A 106 -7.20 3.16 -29.67
C ALA A 106 -7.77 4.50 -30.15
N GLU A 107 -8.92 4.92 -29.62
CA GLU A 107 -9.51 6.24 -29.89
C GLU A 107 -8.77 7.38 -29.16
N GLU A 108 -8.29 7.13 -27.94
CA GLU A 108 -7.53 8.12 -27.16
C GLU A 108 -6.12 8.41 -27.73
N ILE A 109 -5.47 7.45 -28.40
CA ILE A 109 -4.15 7.67 -29.04
C ILE A 109 -4.21 8.41 -30.38
N ASN A 110 -5.39 8.60 -30.97
CA ASN A 110 -5.58 9.25 -32.27
C ASN A 110 -6.17 10.68 -32.17
N THR A 111 -6.24 11.26 -30.97
CA THR A 111 -6.57 12.68 -30.73
C THR A 111 -5.35 13.41 -30.18
#